data_AF-A0A9X2AD47-F1
#
_entry.id   AF-A0A9X2AD47-F1
#
_cell.length_a   1.000
_cell.length_b   1.000
_cell.length_c   1.000
_cell.angle_alpha   90.00
_cell.angle_beta   90.00
_cell.angle_gamma   90.00
#
_symmetry.space_group_name_H-M   'P 1'
#
loop_
_entity.id
_entity.type
_entity.pdbx_description
1 polymer ?
#
loop_
_entity_poly.entity_id
_entity_poly.type
_entity_poly.pdbx_seq_one_letter_code
_entity_poly.pdbx_strand_id
1 'polypeptide(L)' 'MNSQRLAAHETLELHELLASTTTSYTICNVLLPHVTDQELGGILMNQAQSCHKHITDLQHALTRSAFN' A
#
# COMPACT_ATOMS: atom_id res chain seq x y z
N MET A 1 2.02 9.01 22.73
CA MET A 1 2.59 8.82 21.38
C MET A 1 2.55 10.18 20.71
N ASN A 2 3.73 10.71 20.37
CA ASN A 2 3.90 12.11 20.00
C ASN A 2 3.21 12.44 18.67
N SER A 3 2.34 13.45 18.67
CA SER A 3 1.80 14.10 17.48
C SER A 3 2.92 14.89 16.78
N GLN A 4 3.88 14.20 16.19
CA GLN A 4 4.92 14.84 15.38
C GLN A 4 4.43 14.94 13.94
N ARG A 5 4.28 16.17 13.48
CA ARG A 5 4.14 16.50 12.07
C ARG A 5 5.36 15.94 11.33
N LEU A 6 5.12 15.20 10.26
CA LEU A 6 6.19 14.63 9.46
C LEU A 6 7.00 15.76 8.80
N ALA A 7 8.31 15.56 8.71
CA ALA A 7 9.16 16.38 7.87
C ALA A 7 8.75 16.22 6.40
N ALA A 8 9.13 17.21 5.58
CA ALA A 8 8.76 17.21 4.16
C ALA A 8 9.29 15.98 3.40
N HIS A 9 10.50 15.51 3.74
CA HIS A 9 11.08 14.31 3.11
C HIS A 9 10.35 13.04 3.53
N GLU A 10 10.01 12.87 4.81
CA GLU A 10 9.21 11.73 5.29
C GLU A 10 7.83 11.69 4.64
N THR A 11 7.22 12.87 4.43
CA THR A 11 5.94 12.99 3.72
C THR A 11 6.08 12.55 2.25
N LEU A 12 7.14 12.97 1.57
CA LEU A 12 7.44 12.56 0.20
C LEU A 12 7.64 11.03 0.11
N GLU A 13 8.46 10.47 0.99
CA GLU A 13 8.75 9.03 1.05
C GLU A 13 7.48 8.21 1.28
N LEU A 14 6.57 8.66 2.16
CA LEU A 14 5.28 7.99 2.35
C LEU A 14 4.39 8.06 1.10
N HIS A 15 4.41 9.17 0.37
CA HIS A 15 3.68 9.26 -0.91
C HIS A 15 4.26 8.34 -1.98
N GLU A 16 5.59 8.24 -2.07
CA GLU A 16 6.27 7.32 -2.98
C GLU A 16 5.94 5.86 -2.64
N LEU A 17 5.98 5.50 -1.35
CA LEU A 17 5.62 4.18 -0.88
C LEU A 17 4.15 3.85 -1.14
N LEU A 18 3.25 4.82 -0.97
CA LEU A 18 1.82 4.68 -1.28
C LEU A 18 1.60 4.44 -2.78
N ALA A 19 2.28 5.19 -3.65
CA ALA A 19 2.21 5.02 -5.10
C ALA A 19 2.71 3.64 -5.54
N SER A 20 3.86 3.22 -5.00
CA SER A 20 4.44 1.89 -5.25
C SER A 20 3.49 0.76 -4.82
N THR A 21 2.98 0.83 -3.58
CA THR A 21 2.06 -0.18 -3.02
C THR A 21 0.75 -0.25 -3.81
N THR A 22 0.23 0.90 -4.25
CA THR A 22 -0.98 0.96 -5.10
C THR A 22 -0.74 0.30 -6.44
N THR A 23 0.43 0.54 -7.05
CA THR A 23 0.81 -0.09 -8.31
C THR A 23 0.91 -1.61 -8.16
N SER A 24 1.55 -2.10 -7.09
CA SER A 24 1.62 -3.54 -6.80
C SER A 24 0.23 -4.16 -6.58
N TYR A 25 -0.66 -3.48 -5.86
CA TYR A 25 -2.04 -3.91 -5.68
C TYR A 25 -2.77 -4.05 -7.02
N THR A 26 -2.65 -3.04 -7.89
CA THR A 26 -3.27 -3.06 -9.23
C THR A 26 -2.72 -4.22 -10.07
N ILE A 27 -1.39 -4.42 -10.09
CA ILE A 27 -0.76 -5.52 -10.81
C ILE A 27 -1.31 -6.87 -10.34
N CYS A 28 -1.39 -7.10 -9.03
CA CYS A 28 -1.92 -8.36 -8.49
C CYS A 28 -3.35 -8.61 -8.98
N ASN A 29 -4.22 -7.59 -8.91
CA ASN A 29 -5.63 -7.72 -9.34
C ASN A 29 -5.79 -7.87 -10.86
N VAL A 30 -4.89 -7.29 -11.66
CA VAL A 30 -4.88 -7.49 -13.12
C VAL A 30 -4.42 -8.90 -13.47
N LEU A 31 -3.42 -9.44 -12.77
CA LEU A 31 -2.88 -10.77 -13.05
C LEU A 31 -3.77 -11.90 -12.55
N LEU A 32 -4.44 -11.73 -11.40
CA LEU A 32 -5.20 -12.80 -10.73
C LEU A 32 -6.17 -13.57 -11.66
N PRO A 33 -6.99 -12.91 -12.50
CA PRO A 33 -7.94 -13.61 -13.38
C PRO A 33 -7.27 -14.43 -14.50
N HIS A 34 -5.99 -14.17 -14.77
CA HIS A 34 -5.22 -14.84 -15.82
C HIS A 34 -4.35 -15.98 -15.28
N VAL A 35 -4.33 -16.19 -13.97
CA VAL A 35 -3.51 -17.20 -13.30
C VAL A 35 -4.36 -18.44 -13.07
N THR A 36 -4.01 -19.51 -13.79
CA THR A 36 -4.66 -20.83 -13.65
C THR A 36 -4.02 -21.69 -12.56
N ASP A 37 -2.76 -21.40 -12.21
CA ASP A 37 -2.04 -22.06 -11.14
C ASP A 37 -2.60 -21.63 -9.78
N GLN A 38 -3.08 -22.60 -8.99
CA GLN A 38 -3.75 -22.32 -7.72
C GLN A 38 -2.80 -21.78 -6.64
N GLU A 39 -1.55 -22.25 -6.62
CA GLU A 39 -0.56 -21.82 -5.64
C GLU A 39 -0.16 -20.37 -5.91
N LEU A 40 0.17 -20.06 -7.17
CA LEU A 40 0.49 -18.71 -7.60
C LEU A 40 -0.71 -17.76 -7.41
N GLY A 41 -1.92 -18.23 -7.71
CA GLY A 41 -3.16 -17.48 -7.46
C GLY A 41 -3.34 -17.14 -5.98
N GLY A 42 -3.08 -18.10 -5.09
CA GLY A 42 -3.09 -17.88 -3.64
C GLY A 42 -2.05 -16.87 -3.17
N ILE A 43 -0.82 -16.94 -3.69
CA ILE A 43 0.26 -15.98 -3.39
C ILE A 43 -0.14 -14.57 -3.83
N LEU A 44 -0.66 -14.41 -5.05
CA LEU A 44 -1.09 -13.11 -5.57
C LEU A 44 -2.28 -12.54 -4.80
N MET A 45 -3.22 -13.39 -4.37
CA MET A 45 -4.36 -12.95 -3.55
C MET A 45 -3.90 -12.45 -2.18
N ASN A 46 -2.99 -13.18 -1.53
CA ASN A 46 -2.41 -12.75 -0.25
C ASN A 46 -1.62 -11.44 -0.40
N GLN A 47 -0.86 -11.29 -1.49
CA GLN A 47 -0.13 -10.07 -1.78
C GLN A 47 -1.08 -8.88 -2.03
N ALA A 48 -2.18 -9.08 -2.76
CA ALA A 48 -3.20 -8.05 -2.97
C ALA A 48 -3.82 -7.60 -1.63
N GLN A 49 -4.18 -8.55 -0.75
CA GLN A 49 -4.71 -8.23 0.58
C GLN A 49 -3.70 -7.45 1.43
N SER A 50 -2.42 -7.85 1.42
CA SER A 50 -1.36 -7.14 2.14
C SER A 50 -1.18 -5.72 1.61
N CYS A 51 -1.15 -5.54 0.28
CA CYS A 51 -1.04 -4.22 -0.33
C CYS A 51 -2.24 -3.33 0.03
N HIS A 52 -3.45 -3.88 0.02
CA HIS A 52 -4.66 -3.14 0.41
C HIS A 52 -4.57 -2.62 1.85
N LYS A 53 -4.15 -3.47 2.79
CA LYS A 53 -3.92 -3.06 4.18
C LYS A 53 -2.86 -1.96 4.28
N HIS A 54 -1.72 -2.12 3.61
CA HIS A 54 -0.65 -1.13 3.63
C HIS A 54 -1.09 0.22 3.05
N ILE A 55 -1.90 0.23 1.98
CA ILE A 55 -2.48 1.46 1.42
C ILE A 55 -3.31 2.20 2.48
N THR A 56 -4.18 1.50 3.20
CA THR A 56 -4.99 2.08 4.28
C THR A 56 -4.11 2.64 5.40
N ASP A 57 -3.09 1.88 5.83
CA ASP A 57 -2.18 2.31 6.90
C ASP A 57 -1.39 3.57 6.51
N LEU A 58 -0.89 3.63 5.26
CA LEU A 58 -0.15 4.78 4.71
C LEU A 58 -1.05 6.01 4.56
N GLN A 59 -2.28 5.84 4.06
CA GLN A 59 -3.26 6.93 3.99
C GLN A 59 -3.60 7.47 5.38
N HIS A 60 -3.76 6.59 6.37
CA HIS A 60 -3.96 7.00 7.76
C HIS A 60 -2.75 7.72 8.35
N ALA A 61 -1.51 7.30 8.01
CA ALA A 61 -0.31 7.97 8.46
C ALA A 61 -0.21 9.40 7.89
N LEU A 62 -0.37 9.54 6.57
CA LEU A 62 -0.37 10.83 5.86
C LEU A 62 -1.49 11.77 6.35
N THR A 63 -2.69 11.24 6.58
CA THR A 63 -3.81 12.02 7.11
C THR A 63 -3.49 12.54 8.51
N ARG A 64 -2.99 11.68 9.40
CA ARG A 64 -2.63 12.07 10.77
C ARG A 64 -1.49 13.07 10.82
N SER A 65 -0.53 13.00 9.89
CA SER A 65 0.57 13.96 9.82
C SER A 65 0.20 15.30 9.22
N ALA A 66 -0.82 15.36 8.36
CA ALA A 66 -1.26 16.61 7.72
C ALA A 66 -2.07 17.53 8.65
N PHE A 67 -2.74 16.96 9.66
CA PHE A 67 -3.62 17.68 10.60
C PHE A 67 -3.04 17.87 12.02
N ASN A 68 -1.78 17.48 12.24
CA ASN A 68 -0.98 17.80 13.45
C ASN A 68 0.10 18.82 13.11
#